data_AF-A0A928CVC3-F1
#
_entry.id   AF-A0A928CVC3-F1
#
_cell.length_a   1.000
_cell.length_b   1.000
_cell.length_c   1.000
_cell.angle_alpha   90.00
_cell.angle_beta   90.00
_cell.angle_gamma   90.00
#
_symmetry.space_group_name_H-M   'P 1'
#
loop_
_entity.id
_entity.type
_entity.pdbx_description
1 polymer ?
#
loop_
_entity_poly.entity_id
_entity_poly.type
_entity_poly.pdbx_seq_one_letter_code
_entity_poly.pdbx_strand_id
1 'polypeptide(L)'
;MFKGVTFGYYAGNGYFSSEQAKIEVDRIHELGIPWICLVTTIMQEAYYSTRMFRDFQYTPGDDELVEIIQYIHSKGIKVMLRPMIECHDGTQRSYLVLYQGEIQEGHPFHYR
;
A
#
# COMPACT_ATOMS: atom_id res chain seq x y z
N MET A 1 -16.74 -14.98 3.28
CA MET A 1 -16.24 -13.94 4.21
C MET A 1 -14.73 -13.94 4.15
N PHE A 2 -14.10 -12.81 3.82
CA PHE A 2 -12.64 -12.66 3.82
C PHE A 2 -12.19 -12.35 5.25
N LYS A 3 -11.38 -13.22 5.85
CA LYS A 3 -10.74 -13.01 7.17
C LYS A 3 -9.29 -12.66 6.90
N GLY A 4 -8.91 -11.41 7.11
CA GLY A 4 -7.57 -10.95 6.78
C GLY A 4 -7.12 -9.81 7.67
N VAL A 5 -5.84 -9.48 7.53
CA VAL A 5 -5.16 -8.39 8.24
C VAL A 5 -4.45 -7.49 7.23
N THR A 6 -4.35 -6.20 7.54
CA THR A 6 -3.53 -5.26 6.78
C THR A 6 -2.07 -5.39 7.22
N PHE A 7 -1.15 -5.46 6.27
CA PHE A 7 0.29 -5.56 6.52
C PHE A 7 1.04 -4.53 5.66
N GLY A 8 2.07 -3.91 6.24
CA GLY A 8 2.91 -2.93 5.53
C GLY A 8 2.30 -1.54 5.37
N TYR A 9 1.38 -1.13 6.25
CA TYR A 9 0.87 0.25 6.23
C TYR A 9 2.02 1.23 6.52
N TYR A 10 2.34 2.11 5.55
CA TYR A 10 3.54 2.95 5.55
C TYR A 10 4.88 2.19 5.65
N ALA A 11 4.93 0.94 5.16
CA ALA A 11 6.22 0.30 4.91
C ALA A 11 7.05 1.19 3.97
N GLY A 12 8.23 1.60 4.44
CA GLY A 12 9.20 2.31 3.62
C GLY A 12 10.03 1.35 2.78
N ASN A 13 10.88 1.91 1.92
CA ASN A 13 11.81 1.16 1.10
C ASN A 13 12.77 0.31 1.97
N GLY A 14 12.86 -0.98 1.67
CA GLY A 14 13.70 -1.96 2.35
C GLY A 14 13.03 -2.64 3.55
N TYR A 15 11.82 -2.23 3.93
CA TYR A 15 11.09 -2.88 5.02
C TYR A 15 10.71 -4.33 4.66
N PHE A 16 10.25 -4.59 3.43
CA PHE A 16 9.81 -5.93 3.05
C PHE A 16 10.96 -6.91 2.82
N SER A 17 12.16 -6.41 2.51
CA SER A 17 13.39 -7.21 2.53
C SER A 17 13.91 -7.53 3.94
N SER A 18 13.38 -6.89 4.99
CA SER A 18 13.87 -7.08 6.36
C SER A 18 13.43 -8.41 6.96
N GLU A 19 14.26 -8.95 7.87
CA GLU A 19 13.87 -10.13 8.67
C GLU A 19 12.65 -9.86 9.55
N GLN A 20 12.45 -8.60 9.98
CA GLN A 20 11.28 -8.20 10.76
C GLN A 20 9.98 -8.41 9.97
N ALA A 21 9.95 -8.10 8.67
CA ALA A 21 8.78 -8.33 7.83
C ALA A 21 8.43 -9.83 7.73
N LYS A 22 9.44 -10.71 7.61
CA LYS A 22 9.23 -12.17 7.60
C LYS A 22 8.67 -12.67 8.93
N ILE A 23 9.21 -12.19 10.06
CA ILE A 23 8.71 -12.52 11.41
C ILE A 23 7.23 -12.13 11.56
N GLU A 24 6.83 -10.98 11.03
CA GLU A 24 5.43 -10.55 11.08
C GLU A 24 4.53 -11.44 10.22
N VAL A 25 4.97 -11.84 9.02
CA VAL A 25 4.24 -12.81 8.18
C VAL A 25 4.10 -14.17 8.89
N ASP A 26 5.17 -14.64 9.55
CA ASP A 26 5.14 -15.88 10.33
C ASP A 26 4.12 -15.82 11.47
N ARG A 27 4.06 -14.71 12.21
CA ARG A 27 3.03 -14.51 13.25
C ARG A 27 1.62 -14.48 12.68
N ILE A 28 1.42 -13.85 11.51
CA ILE A 28 0.12 -13.85 10.83
C ILE A 28 -0.28 -15.29 10.43
N HIS A 29 0.68 -16.10 9.97
CA HIS A 29 0.47 -17.51 9.68
C HIS A 29 0.10 -18.31 10.94
N GLU A 30 0.81 -18.12 12.05
CA GLU A 30 0.54 -18.78 13.35
C GLU A 30 -0.87 -18.47 13.88
N LEU A 31 -1.39 -17.27 13.60
CA LEU A 31 -2.77 -16.88 13.94
C LEU A 31 -3.84 -17.54 13.04
N GLY A 32 -3.44 -18.33 12.04
CA GLY A 32 -4.34 -19.00 11.11
C GLY A 32 -5.09 -18.04 10.18
N ILE A 33 -4.51 -16.86 9.88
CA ILE A 33 -5.13 -15.83 9.04
C ILE A 33 -4.93 -16.19 7.56
N PRO A 34 -6.01 -16.38 6.78
CA PRO A 34 -5.89 -16.87 5.40
C PRO A 34 -5.62 -15.76 4.35
N TRP A 35 -5.74 -14.48 4.72
CA TRP A 35 -5.55 -13.35 3.81
C TRP A 35 -4.69 -12.23 4.42
N ILE A 36 -3.79 -11.67 3.61
CA ILE A 36 -3.11 -10.41 3.90
C ILE A 36 -3.52 -9.36 2.87
N CYS A 37 -3.94 -8.20 3.34
CA CYS A 37 -4.02 -6.98 2.54
C CYS A 37 -2.66 -6.29 2.60
N LEU A 38 -1.84 -6.51 1.57
CA LEU A 38 -0.48 -5.98 1.50
C LEU A 38 -0.53 -4.55 0.96
N VAL A 39 -0.06 -3.60 1.76
CA VAL A 39 -0.07 -2.18 1.40
C VAL A 39 1.29 -1.78 0.84
N THR A 40 1.28 -1.02 -0.25
CA THR A 40 2.45 -0.29 -0.76
C THR A 40 2.05 1.14 -1.04
N THR A 41 2.96 2.08 -0.81
CA THR A 41 2.67 3.52 -0.91
C THR A 41 3.36 4.12 -2.13
N ILE A 42 2.61 4.82 -2.98
CA ILE A 42 3.14 5.68 -4.06
C ILE A 42 2.98 7.13 -3.62
N MET A 43 3.96 7.97 -3.95
CA MET A 43 3.98 9.37 -3.51
C MET A 43 3.61 10.33 -4.64
N GLN A 44 3.09 11.49 -4.26
CA GLN A 44 3.00 12.70 -5.08
C GLN A 44 3.41 13.93 -4.23
N GLU A 45 3.75 15.06 -4.84
CA GLU A 45 4.26 16.21 -4.09
C GLU A 45 3.20 16.86 -3.19
N ALA A 46 2.03 17.17 -3.74
CA ALA A 46 0.93 17.84 -3.04
C ALA A 46 -0.42 17.30 -3.51
N TYR A 47 -1.52 17.66 -2.83
CA TYR A 47 -2.87 17.13 -3.15
C TYR A 47 -3.38 17.41 -4.57
N TYR A 48 -2.83 18.42 -5.25
CA TYR A 48 -3.17 18.81 -6.62
C TYR A 48 -2.13 18.33 -7.66
N SER A 49 -1.07 17.64 -7.22
CA SER A 49 -0.08 17.07 -8.12
C SER A 49 -0.72 16.01 -9.02
N THR A 50 -0.35 16.02 -10.29
CA THR A 50 -0.79 15.01 -11.28
C THR A 50 0.25 13.92 -11.52
N ARG A 51 1.45 14.07 -10.95
CA ARG A 51 2.56 13.13 -11.10
C ARG A 51 2.67 12.26 -9.86
N MET A 52 2.54 10.96 -10.06
CA MET A 52 2.82 9.94 -9.06
C MET A 52 4.22 9.39 -9.28
N PHE A 53 4.95 9.08 -8.21
CA PHE A 53 6.31 8.56 -8.30
C PHE A 53 6.63 7.59 -7.18
N ARG A 54 7.59 6.72 -7.47
CA ARG A 54 8.22 5.84 -6.49
C ARG A 54 9.21 6.67 -5.68
N ASP A 55 8.91 6.89 -4.41
CA ASP A 55 9.83 7.57 -3.52
C ASP A 55 10.89 6.60 -2.98
N PHE A 56 12.15 7.04 -2.90
CA PHE A 56 13.26 6.17 -2.49
C PHE A 56 13.25 5.79 -1.01
N GLN A 57 12.51 6.51 -0.17
CA GLN A 57 12.40 6.27 1.26
C GLN A 57 11.03 5.68 1.62
N TYR A 58 9.95 6.21 1.05
CA TYR A 58 8.58 5.91 1.46
C TYR A 58 7.89 4.85 0.60
N THR A 59 8.38 4.56 -0.60
CA THR A 59 7.80 3.54 -1.47
C THR A 59 8.64 2.28 -1.45
N PRO A 60 8.07 1.12 -1.06
CA PRO A 60 8.73 -0.16 -1.21
C PRO A 60 9.22 -0.43 -2.63
N GLY A 61 10.36 -1.11 -2.74
CA GLY A 61 10.88 -1.61 -4.01
C GLY A 61 9.97 -2.67 -4.63
N ASP A 62 9.96 -2.74 -5.96
CA ASP A 62 9.17 -3.76 -6.68
C ASP A 62 9.71 -5.18 -6.43
N ASP A 63 11.03 -5.31 -6.30
CA ASP A 63 11.74 -6.52 -5.95
C ASP A 63 11.36 -7.03 -4.56
N GLU A 64 11.40 -6.17 -3.55
CA GLU A 64 11.01 -6.57 -2.18
C GLU A 64 9.51 -6.91 -2.08
N LEU A 65 8.66 -6.26 -2.88
CA LEU A 65 7.24 -6.61 -2.98
C LEU A 65 7.06 -8.01 -3.58
N VAL A 66 7.77 -8.33 -4.66
CA VAL A 66 7.72 -9.67 -5.26
C VAL A 66 8.18 -10.73 -4.26
N GLU A 67 9.30 -10.49 -3.58
CA GLU A 67 9.88 -11.42 -2.60
C GLU A 67 8.94 -11.66 -1.41
N ILE A 68 8.38 -10.60 -0.81
CA ILE A 68 7.48 -10.76 0.35
C ILE A 68 6.16 -11.41 -0.06
N ILE A 69 5.62 -11.12 -1.26
CA ILE A 69 4.42 -11.79 -1.78
C ILE A 69 4.67 -13.28 -1.96
N GLN A 70 5.82 -13.67 -2.52
CA GLN A 70 6.21 -15.07 -2.65
C GLN A 70 6.35 -15.74 -1.27
N TYR A 71 6.95 -15.06 -0.30
CA TYR A 71 7.08 -15.56 1.07
C TYR A 71 5.71 -15.76 1.72
N ILE A 72 4.80 -14.79 1.61
CA ILE A 72 3.42 -14.88 2.11
C ILE A 72 2.70 -16.09 1.48
N HIS A 73 2.81 -16.26 0.15
CA HIS A 73 2.23 -17.42 -0.53
C HIS A 73 2.83 -18.75 -0.06
N SER A 74 4.13 -18.79 0.25
CA SER A 74 4.79 -20.00 0.78
C SER A 74 4.22 -20.45 2.14
N LYS A 75 3.62 -19.53 2.90
CA LYS A 75 2.92 -19.80 4.17
C LYS A 75 1.45 -20.19 3.98
N GLY A 76 1.00 -20.35 2.73
CA GLY A 76 -0.38 -20.69 2.39
C GLY A 76 -1.37 -19.52 2.56
N ILE A 77 -0.87 -18.30 2.77
CA ILE A 77 -1.68 -17.09 2.93
C ILE A 77 -1.92 -16.47 1.55
N LYS A 78 -3.13 -15.98 1.28
CA LYS A 78 -3.47 -15.28 0.03
C LYS A 78 -3.23 -13.78 0.16
N VAL A 79 -2.79 -13.13 -0.92
CA VAL A 79 -2.51 -11.70 -0.94
C VAL A 79 -3.59 -10.92 -1.68
N MET A 80 -4.03 -9.81 -1.09
CA MET A 80 -4.70 -8.70 -1.76
C MET A 80 -3.71 -7.53 -1.79
N LEU A 81 -3.18 -7.20 -2.97
CA LEU A 81 -2.31 -6.04 -3.13
C LEU A 81 -3.14 -4.76 -3.12
N ARG A 82 -2.77 -3.80 -2.27
CA ARG A 82 -3.43 -2.51 -2.13
C ARG A 82 -2.41 -1.38 -2.25
N PRO A 83 -2.09 -0.93 -3.46
CA PRO A 83 -1.35 0.30 -3.67
C PRO A 83 -2.14 1.50 -3.15
N MET A 84 -1.47 2.41 -2.48
CA MET A 84 -2.06 3.57 -1.83
C MET A 84 -1.29 4.81 -2.24
N ILE A 85 -1.99 5.90 -2.56
CA ILE A 85 -1.35 7.18 -2.88
C ILE A 85 -1.28 8.07 -1.63
N GLU A 86 -0.17 8.79 -1.48
CA GLU A 86 0.08 9.75 -0.40
C GLU A 86 0.75 11.03 -0.90
N CYS A 87 0.64 12.11 -0.14
CA CYS A 87 1.25 13.40 -0.46
C CYS A 87 2.42 13.71 0.48
N HIS A 88 3.52 14.24 -0.06
CA HIS A 88 4.67 14.68 0.75
C HIS A 88 4.35 15.86 1.66
N ASP A 89 3.41 16.71 1.26
CA ASP A 89 2.93 17.84 2.07
C ASP A 89 2.10 17.40 3.30
N GLY A 90 1.86 16.08 3.47
CA GLY A 90 1.08 15.52 4.57
C GLY A 90 -0.43 15.63 4.38
N THR A 91 -0.90 16.16 3.25
CA THR A 91 -2.33 16.21 2.95
C THR A 91 -2.89 14.80 2.81
N GLN A 92 -4.02 14.55 3.47
CA GLN A 92 -4.68 13.25 3.35
C GLN A 92 -5.18 13.02 1.92
N ARG A 93 -5.02 11.81 1.42
CA ARG A 93 -5.47 11.41 0.07
C ARG A 93 -6.98 11.57 -0.19
N SER A 94 -7.79 11.85 0.83
CA SER A 94 -9.21 12.21 0.68
C SER A 94 -9.42 13.61 0.11
N TYR A 95 -8.39 14.47 0.15
CA TYR A 95 -8.43 15.85 -0.37
C TYR A 95 -7.76 15.99 -1.74
N LEU A 96 -7.49 14.88 -2.42
CA LEU A 96 -6.98 14.95 -3.79
C LEU A 96 -8.00 15.64 -4.68
N VAL A 97 -7.56 16.65 -5.42
CA VAL A 97 -8.39 17.38 -6.38
C VAL A 97 -7.60 17.63 -7.65
N LEU A 98 -8.31 17.68 -8.78
CA LEU A 98 -7.74 18.16 -10.03
C LEU A 98 -7.65 19.69 -10.02
N TYR A 99 -7.06 20.24 -11.09
CA TYR A 99 -6.95 21.68 -11.28
C TYR A 99 -8.32 22.36 -11.12
N GLN A 100 -8.39 23.43 -10.33
CA GLN A 100 -9.63 24.17 -10.02
C GLN A 100 -10.81 23.32 -9.51
N GLY A 101 -10.56 22.15 -8.94
CA GLY A 101 -11.62 21.27 -8.44
C GLY A 101 -12.41 20.57 -9.56
N GLU A 102 -11.81 20.44 -10.75
CA GLU A 102 -12.36 19.63 -11.82
C GLU A 102 -12.67 18.20 -11.33
N ILE A 103 -13.82 17.68 -11.77
CA ILE A 103 -14.21 16.29 -11.54
C ILE A 103 -14.10 15.58 -12.87
N GLN A 104 -13.41 14.44 -12.90
CA GLN A 104 -13.29 13.65 -14.12
C GLN A 104 -14.68 13.25 -14.62
N GLU A 105 -14.96 13.57 -15.89
CA GLU A 105 -16.24 13.27 -16.53
C GLU A 105 -16.55 11.76 -16.43
N GLY A 106 -17.76 11.41 -15.99
CA GLY A 106 -18.19 10.02 -15.78
C GLY A 106 -17.75 9.36 -14.47
N HIS A 107 -16.91 10.03 -13.65
CA HIS A 107 -16.42 9.49 -12.38
C HIS A 107 -16.61 10.44 -11.18
N PRO A 108 -17.84 10.92 -10.91
CA PRO A 108 -18.07 11.78 -9.76
C PRO A 108 -17.87 11.01 -8.45
N PHE A 109 -16.97 11.51 -7.59
CA PHE A 109 -16.80 10.98 -6.23
C PHE A 109 -17.64 11.80 -5.25
N HIS A 110 -18.54 11.14 -4.54
CA HIS A 110 -19.37 11.76 -3.50
C HIS A 110 -19.13 11.04 -2.18
N TYR A 111 -18.62 11.76 -1.18
CA TYR A 111 -18.74 11.31 0.20
C TYR A 111 -20.22 11.39 0.58
N ARG A 112 -20.86 10.25 0.87
CA ARG A 112 -22.18 10.20 1.50
C ARG A 112 -22.06 10.48 2.99
#